data_AF-A0A9W8M1L9-F1
#
_entry.id   AF-A0A9W8M1L9-F1
#
_cell.length_a   1.000
_cell.length_b   1.000
_cell.length_c   1.000
_cell.angle_alpha   90.00
_cell.angle_beta   90.00
_cell.angle_gamma   90.00
#
_symmetry.space_group_name_H-M   'P 1'
#
loop_
_entity.id
_entity.type
_entity.pdbx_description
1 polymer ?
#
loop_
_entity_poly.entity_id
_entity_poly.type
_entity_poly.pdbx_seq_one_letter_code
_entity_poly.pdbx_strand_id
1 'polypeptide(L)'
;MDAMTLVRERIVSADYTGAKLRNYINHEFRDLFMIRADTITAMRQKRVLVNGQGVLDSYQLVDGDRVRVEVNVAHAIESRLHSLDVELKYSEPGLAILLKAPGVIWPDVEWAAPALLMLADLPDNHGARLEDGRVVPWFAVNEVEKGVRSLVIVAATEELRDSVVRNIANGRASFGIYALCHGNVPQSNIDGFDGDVNIPDAEVFQKWCLYNHLPVDIFNHVSAKVDSVVKSSSSGHISAVRATVSHATSPNLVLRRFMFTLGYPIAGSQNYTRLLPNHKDKGALLAYVSIDMPSLAYSGQQVSVTVDVPPKLLAVCEREERFYDKRQLRAQSEIDELGPISNSPSLGNELSSSASDTSASDVTLTGDRPAAYVTGFKQFCGHKFRVTPDTLIPRPSTETLVDAAVEILRNTGTRAMTRVLDLGTGSGCILLSLLLAMPDARGVGVDISEPALAVARTNSQLHGLEDRSTMLHGSFEGFTTDATVLAEGPFDFITCNPPYISLGKAARMQNTVGHEPSLALVAGDGGYQAYRAIHASLTINHTVLAPGGCIGFEIGKDMERGVRRIFEDWKEVGTFKDSQGFLRVIVFQRT
;
A
#
# COMPACT_ATOMS: atom_id res chain seq x y z
N MET A 1 20.64 19.04 39.90
CA MET A 1 20.41 17.62 40.29
C MET A 1 21.73 16.91 40.55
N ASP A 2 22.55 17.41 41.48
CA ASP A 2 23.72 16.66 41.93
C ASP A 2 23.26 15.53 42.87
N ALA A 3 23.40 14.30 42.39
CA ALA A 3 23.44 13.04 43.12
C ALA A 3 22.18 12.58 43.91
N MET A 4 21.05 12.31 43.23
CA MET A 4 20.17 11.22 43.70
C MET A 4 20.85 9.88 43.39
N THR A 5 21.74 9.47 44.28
CA THR A 5 22.34 8.14 44.28
C THR A 5 21.39 7.18 44.96
N LEU A 6 20.85 6.22 44.21
CA LEU A 6 19.99 5.18 44.76
C LEU A 6 20.84 3.94 45.08
N VAL A 7 20.75 3.47 46.32
CA VAL A 7 21.40 2.24 46.77
C VAL A 7 20.30 1.20 47.01
N ARG A 8 20.48 -0.01 46.45
CA ARG A 8 19.63 -1.15 46.76
C ARG A 8 20.46 -2.38 47.05
N GLU A 9 20.02 -3.15 48.01
CA GLU A 9 20.67 -4.40 48.40
C GLU A 9 19.65 -5.54 48.35
N ARG A 10 20.07 -6.70 47.85
CA ARG A 10 19.30 -7.95 47.89
C ARG A 10 20.20 -9.08 48.36
N ILE A 11 19.59 -10.04 49.05
CA ILE A 11 20.21 -11.30 49.43
C ILE A 11 19.86 -12.33 48.35
N VAL A 12 20.87 -13.01 47.82
CA VAL A 12 20.72 -14.05 46.80
C VAL A 12 20.06 -15.27 47.42
N SER A 13 19.02 -15.80 46.77
CA SER A 13 18.38 -17.07 47.13
C SER A 13 19.06 -18.26 46.46
N ALA A 14 18.83 -19.45 47.02
CA ALA A 14 19.39 -20.71 46.51
C ALA A 14 19.17 -20.95 45.00
N ASP A 15 18.05 -20.48 44.44
CA ASP A 15 17.70 -20.61 43.02
C ASP A 15 18.68 -19.91 42.07
N TYR A 16 19.42 -18.92 42.56
CA TYR A 16 20.42 -18.18 41.79
C TYR A 16 21.85 -18.69 41.98
N THR A 17 22.04 -19.78 42.73
CA THR A 17 23.36 -20.38 42.93
C THR A 17 23.98 -20.82 41.60
N GLY A 18 25.22 -20.43 41.35
CA GLY A 18 25.93 -20.68 40.09
C GLY A 18 25.56 -19.71 38.95
N ALA A 19 24.56 -18.84 39.13
CA ALA A 19 24.21 -17.82 38.15
C ALA A 19 25.31 -16.75 38.08
N LYS A 20 25.58 -16.24 36.87
CA LYS A 20 26.49 -15.10 36.70
C LYS A 20 25.88 -13.85 37.31
N LEU A 21 26.66 -13.09 38.08
CA LEU A 21 26.25 -11.83 38.71
C LEU A 21 25.56 -10.88 37.72
N ARG A 22 26.08 -10.77 36.50
CA ARG A 22 25.47 -9.94 35.44
C ARG A 22 24.04 -10.33 35.11
N ASN A 23 23.72 -11.62 35.08
CA ASN A 23 22.37 -12.08 34.75
C ASN A 23 21.41 -11.79 35.91
N TYR A 24 21.87 -12.02 37.14
CA TYR A 24 21.12 -11.69 38.35
C TYR A 24 20.78 -10.20 38.41
N ILE A 25 21.75 -9.31 38.16
CA ILE A 25 21.50 -7.86 38.17
C ILE A 25 20.51 -7.42 37.11
N ASN A 26 20.64 -7.94 35.88
CA ASN A 26 19.70 -7.65 34.80
C ASN A 26 18.26 -8.14 35.08
N HIS A 27 18.09 -9.09 36.01
CA HIS A 27 16.79 -9.63 36.39
C HIS A 27 16.23 -8.91 37.63
N GLU A 28 16.97 -8.94 38.74
CA GLU A 28 16.54 -8.48 40.06
C GLU A 28 16.65 -6.96 40.27
N PHE A 29 17.48 -6.28 39.47
CA PHE A 29 17.69 -4.82 39.51
C PHE A 29 17.42 -4.18 38.15
N ARG A 30 16.59 -4.82 37.32
CA ARG A 30 16.19 -4.33 36.00
C ARG A 30 15.59 -2.93 36.04
N ASP A 31 14.95 -2.60 37.15
CA ASP A 31 14.31 -1.31 37.35
C ASP A 31 15.30 -0.18 37.68
N LEU A 32 16.52 -0.51 38.12
CA LEU A 32 17.60 0.45 38.33
C LEU A 32 18.48 0.61 37.09
N PHE A 33 18.66 -0.47 36.34
CA PHE A 33 19.45 -0.50 35.10
C PHE A 33 18.52 -0.51 33.89
N MET A 34 18.18 0.69 33.42
CA MET A 34 17.19 0.87 32.36
C MET A 34 17.69 0.37 30.99
N ILE A 35 19.01 0.33 30.78
CA ILE A 35 19.66 -0.34 29.65
C ILE A 35 20.77 -1.29 30.13
N ARG A 36 21.01 -2.38 29.38
CA ARG A 36 22.01 -3.40 29.74
C ARG A 36 23.45 -2.86 29.82
N ALA A 37 23.75 -1.80 29.05
CA ALA A 37 25.07 -1.18 29.03
C ALA A 37 25.41 -0.53 30.39
N ASP A 38 24.41 0.02 31.09
CA ASP A 38 24.61 0.69 32.38
C ASP A 38 25.07 -0.29 33.46
N THR A 39 24.62 -1.54 33.43
CA THR A 39 25.09 -2.58 34.35
C THR A 39 26.59 -2.82 34.21
N ILE A 40 27.09 -2.85 32.98
CA ILE A 40 28.52 -3.04 32.70
C ILE A 40 29.31 -1.84 33.18
N THR A 41 28.83 -0.63 32.90
CA THR A 41 29.45 0.63 33.37
C THR A 41 29.50 0.68 34.89
N ALA A 42 28.41 0.35 35.59
CA ALA A 42 28.35 0.34 37.04
C ALA A 42 29.30 -0.69 37.68
N MET A 43 29.41 -1.90 37.11
CA MET A 43 30.40 -2.90 37.55
C MET A 43 31.84 -2.38 37.39
N ARG A 44 32.18 -1.78 36.24
CA ARG A 44 33.51 -1.19 35.99
C ARG A 44 33.85 -0.06 36.95
N GLN A 45 32.87 0.74 37.33
CA GLN A 45 33.00 1.82 38.31
C GLN A 45 32.96 1.33 39.76
N LYS A 46 32.93 0.01 40.01
CA LYS A 46 32.83 -0.60 41.35
C LYS A 46 31.58 -0.17 42.14
N ARG A 47 30.49 0.15 41.44
CA ARG A 47 29.18 0.51 42.03
C ARG A 47 28.27 -0.70 42.24
N VAL A 48 28.77 -1.89 41.92
CA VAL A 48 28.15 -3.19 42.22
C VAL A 48 29.10 -3.93 43.15
N LEU A 49 28.60 -4.28 44.34
CA LEU A 49 29.36 -4.96 45.38
C LEU A 49 28.67 -6.28 45.74
N VAL A 50 29.46 -7.34 45.91
CA VAL A 50 29.02 -8.61 46.50
C VAL A 50 29.73 -8.76 47.83
N ASN A 51 28.97 -8.89 48.91
CA ASN A 51 29.49 -8.96 50.28
C ASN A 51 30.43 -7.79 50.63
N GLY A 52 30.14 -6.61 50.08
CA GLY A 52 30.92 -5.38 50.28
C GLY A 52 32.17 -5.24 49.39
N GLN A 53 32.45 -6.19 48.49
CA GLN A 53 33.59 -6.13 47.57
C GLN A 53 33.17 -6.00 46.11
N GLY A 54 33.92 -5.22 45.34
CA GLY A 54 33.74 -5.14 43.89
C GLY A 54 34.28 -6.40 43.22
N VAL A 55 33.43 -7.09 42.46
CA VAL A 55 33.76 -8.37 41.80
C VAL A 55 33.61 -8.26 40.28
N LEU A 56 34.19 -9.21 39.55
CA LEU A 56 34.08 -9.29 38.10
C LEU A 56 32.68 -9.75 37.66
N ASP A 57 32.30 -9.45 36.41
CA ASP A 57 31.00 -9.84 35.85
C ASP A 57 30.83 -11.38 35.73
N SER A 58 31.94 -12.10 35.72
CA SER A 58 32.04 -13.57 35.71
C SER A 58 31.82 -14.21 37.07
N TYR A 59 31.68 -13.43 38.15
CA TYR A 59 31.42 -13.95 39.49
C TYR A 59 30.15 -14.80 39.48
N GLN A 60 30.25 -16.02 40.01
CA GLN A 60 29.14 -16.94 40.18
C GLN A 60 28.59 -16.78 41.59
N LEU A 61 27.29 -16.50 41.67
CA LEU A 61 26.62 -16.23 42.93
C LEU A 61 26.46 -17.51 43.75
N VAL A 62 26.48 -17.37 45.07
CA VAL A 62 26.12 -18.41 46.02
C VAL A 62 24.94 -17.97 46.88
N ASP A 63 24.17 -18.94 47.38
CA ASP A 63 23.09 -18.69 48.33
C ASP A 63 23.58 -17.84 49.52
N GLY A 64 22.84 -16.79 49.86
CA GLY A 64 23.19 -15.86 50.93
C GLY A 64 24.12 -14.70 50.55
N ASP A 65 24.63 -14.64 49.31
CA ASP A 65 25.41 -13.49 48.84
C ASP A 65 24.61 -12.18 48.97
N ARG A 66 25.24 -11.13 49.49
CA ARG A 66 24.64 -9.78 49.59
C ARG A 66 25.07 -8.94 48.41
N VAL A 67 24.18 -8.74 47.45
CA VAL A 67 24.43 -7.92 46.26
C VAL A 67 23.91 -6.52 46.51
N ARG A 68 24.83 -5.56 46.61
CA ARG A 68 24.54 -4.12 46.75
C ARG A 68 24.85 -3.41 45.44
N VAL A 69 23.86 -2.68 44.94
CA VAL A 69 23.93 -1.91 43.69
C VAL A 69 23.72 -0.44 44.01
N GLU A 70 24.58 0.40 43.44
CA GLU A 70 24.49 1.86 43.52
C GLU A 70 24.33 2.45 42.11
N VAL A 71 23.30 3.27 41.90
CA VAL A 71 23.01 3.91 40.60
C VAL A 71 22.84 5.41 40.77
N ASN A 72 23.44 6.18 39.86
CA ASN A 72 23.11 7.60 39.71
C ASN A 72 21.87 7.67 38.82
N VAL A 73 20.73 8.08 39.40
CA VAL A 73 19.43 8.06 38.71
C VAL A 73 19.42 9.03 37.52
N ALA A 74 19.99 10.23 37.66
CA ALA A 74 20.06 11.21 36.57
C ALA A 74 20.85 10.64 35.38
N HIS A 75 22.00 10.03 35.64
CA HIS A 75 22.81 9.40 34.58
C HIS A 75 22.08 8.23 33.90
N ALA A 76 21.35 7.40 34.66
CA ALA A 76 20.57 6.30 34.10
C ALA A 76 19.42 6.81 33.20
N ILE A 77 18.76 7.90 33.62
CA ILE A 77 17.73 8.57 32.82
C ILE A 77 18.34 9.14 31.53
N GLU A 78 19.44 9.89 31.63
CA GLU A 78 20.18 10.42 30.46
C GLU A 78 20.58 9.31 29.49
N SER A 79 21.16 8.23 29.99
CA SER A 79 21.61 7.07 29.20
C SER A 79 20.45 6.43 28.43
N ARG A 80 19.30 6.23 29.09
CA ARG A 80 18.11 5.71 28.42
C ARG A 80 17.52 6.71 27.43
N LEU A 81 17.44 8.00 27.77
CA LEU A 81 16.98 9.03 26.84
C LEU A 81 17.88 9.09 25.61
N HIS A 82 19.21 8.97 25.74
CA HIS A 82 20.10 8.90 24.58
C HIS A 82 19.84 7.69 23.68
N SER A 83 19.32 6.59 24.23
CA SER A 83 18.91 5.43 23.44
C SER A 83 17.53 5.60 22.77
N LEU A 84 16.74 6.58 23.22
CA LEU A 84 15.42 6.91 22.71
C LEU A 84 15.48 8.20 21.88
N ASP A 85 15.20 8.12 20.60
CA ASP A 85 15.16 9.30 19.74
C ASP A 85 13.83 10.07 19.94
N VAL A 86 13.77 10.82 21.04
CA VAL A 86 12.61 11.58 21.52
C VAL A 86 13.07 12.96 21.99
N GLU A 87 12.32 14.00 21.63
CA GLU A 87 12.67 15.39 21.89
C GLU A 87 11.49 16.14 22.53
N LEU A 88 11.74 16.93 23.58
CA LEU A 88 10.74 17.81 24.19
C LEU A 88 10.53 19.03 23.29
N LYS A 89 9.31 19.24 22.79
CA LYS A 89 8.96 20.39 21.92
C LYS A 89 8.18 21.48 22.62
N TYR A 90 7.42 21.11 23.64
CA TYR A 90 6.66 22.06 24.46
C TYR A 90 6.37 21.45 25.82
N SER A 91 6.24 22.29 26.84
CA SER A 91 5.77 21.90 28.15
C SER A 91 5.04 23.03 28.86
N GLU A 92 4.05 22.65 29.66
CA GLU A 92 3.39 23.46 30.68
C GLU A 92 3.16 22.58 31.93
N PRO A 93 2.77 23.13 33.09
CA PRO A 93 2.51 22.32 34.26
C PRO A 93 1.55 21.16 33.97
N GLY A 94 2.05 19.92 34.12
CA GLY A 94 1.29 18.69 33.90
C GLY A 94 1.05 18.27 32.44
N LEU A 95 1.63 18.96 31.45
CA LEU A 95 1.46 18.61 30.04
C LEU A 95 2.75 18.84 29.24
N ALA A 96 3.05 17.94 28.32
CA ALA A 96 4.18 18.06 27.40
C ALA A 96 3.80 17.63 25.99
N ILE A 97 4.49 18.18 25.00
CA ILE A 97 4.44 17.70 23.62
C ILE A 97 5.83 17.18 23.26
N LEU A 98 5.91 15.89 22.96
CA LEU A 98 7.14 15.25 22.52
C LEU A 98 7.11 15.02 21.02
N LEU A 99 8.27 15.16 20.39
CA LEU A 99 8.50 14.63 19.06
C LEU A 99 9.19 13.27 19.20
N LYS A 100 8.54 12.20 18.75
CA LYS A 100 9.15 10.85 18.72
C LYS A 100 9.57 10.43 17.31
N ALA A 101 10.73 9.77 17.21
CA ALA A 101 11.17 9.13 15.98
C ALA A 101 10.42 7.80 15.72
N PRO A 102 10.47 7.28 14.48
CA PRO A 102 10.01 5.92 14.18
C PRO A 102 10.80 4.88 15.00
N GLY A 103 10.09 3.89 15.53
CA GLY A 103 10.64 2.81 16.37
C GLY A 103 10.28 2.96 17.84
N VAL A 104 10.04 4.18 18.31
CA VAL A 104 9.64 4.48 19.69
C VAL A 104 8.19 4.08 19.92
N ILE A 105 7.95 3.32 20.99
CA ILE A 105 6.64 2.75 21.35
C ILE A 105 5.97 3.53 22.49
N TRP A 106 4.68 3.27 22.70
CA TRP A 106 3.85 3.95 23.69
C TRP A 106 4.45 4.03 25.11
N PRO A 107 4.93 2.93 25.74
CA PRO A 107 5.52 3.00 27.07
C PRO A 107 6.79 3.87 27.15
N ASP A 108 7.54 3.98 26.06
CA ASP A 108 8.76 4.80 26.03
C ASP A 108 8.42 6.29 25.96
N VAL A 109 7.35 6.66 25.25
CA VAL A 109 6.88 8.06 25.18
C VAL A 109 6.35 8.52 26.54
N GLU A 110 5.54 7.69 27.19
CA GLU A 110 4.99 7.95 28.53
C GLU A 110 6.07 8.10 29.59
N TRP A 111 7.14 7.31 29.48
CA TRP A 111 8.31 7.42 30.34
C TRP A 111 9.19 8.63 30.00
N ALA A 112 9.38 8.93 28.71
CA ALA A 112 10.32 9.96 28.25
C ALA A 112 9.88 11.38 28.60
N ALA A 113 8.57 11.68 28.62
CA ALA A 113 8.07 13.03 28.96
C ALA A 113 8.56 13.52 30.33
N PRO A 114 8.19 12.84 31.44
CA PRO A 114 8.66 13.25 32.77
C PRO A 114 10.18 13.14 32.92
N ALA A 115 10.82 12.17 32.25
CA ALA A 115 12.29 12.04 32.26
C ALA A 115 12.99 13.27 31.65
N LEU A 116 12.53 13.74 30.49
CA LEU A 116 13.06 14.94 29.83
C LEU A 116 12.82 16.19 30.68
N LEU A 117 11.62 16.31 31.28
CA LEU A 117 11.28 17.44 32.15
C LEU A 117 12.09 17.49 33.43
N MET A 118 12.45 16.35 34.01
CA MET A 118 13.35 16.30 35.16
C MET A 118 14.73 16.82 34.82
N LEU A 119 15.24 16.48 33.64
CA LEU A 119 16.57 16.91 33.19
C LEU A 119 16.59 18.33 32.64
N ALA A 120 15.43 18.85 32.22
CA ALA A 120 15.28 20.23 31.84
C ALA A 120 15.45 21.12 33.08
N ASP A 121 16.24 22.19 32.96
CA ASP A 121 16.45 23.17 34.03
C ASP A 121 15.23 24.09 34.16
N LEU A 122 14.07 23.50 34.50
CA LEU A 122 12.76 24.17 34.57
C LEU A 122 12.29 24.30 36.02
N PRO A 123 11.59 25.39 36.39
CA PRO A 123 10.98 25.51 37.70
C PRO A 123 10.00 24.37 37.97
N ASP A 124 10.19 23.64 39.08
CA ASP A 124 9.34 22.55 39.57
C ASP A 124 9.14 21.35 38.61
N ASN A 125 10.00 21.19 37.60
CA ASN A 125 9.97 20.11 36.60
C ASN A 125 8.57 19.84 36.00
N HIS A 126 7.69 20.85 35.99
CA HIS A 126 6.30 20.76 35.54
C HIS A 126 5.48 19.58 36.12
N GLY A 127 5.80 19.15 37.35
CA GLY A 127 5.12 18.05 38.02
C GLY A 127 5.67 16.64 37.72
N ALA A 128 6.81 16.54 37.01
CA ALA A 128 7.51 15.28 36.86
C ALA A 128 8.08 14.81 38.22
N ARG A 129 7.87 13.54 38.56
CA ARG A 129 8.20 12.98 39.88
C ARG A 129 8.89 11.62 39.82
N LEU A 130 9.76 11.38 40.79
CA LEU A 130 10.36 10.08 41.04
C LEU A 130 9.63 9.39 42.20
N GLU A 131 9.31 8.11 42.04
CA GLU A 131 8.85 7.24 43.13
C GLU A 131 9.85 6.09 43.26
N ASP A 132 10.45 5.94 44.44
CA ASP A 132 11.51 4.95 44.72
C ASP A 132 12.66 4.94 43.69
N GLY A 133 13.04 6.13 43.21
CA GLY A 133 14.09 6.32 42.20
C GLY A 133 13.68 5.97 40.77
N ARG A 134 12.38 5.72 40.54
CA ARG A 134 11.83 5.45 39.20
C ARG A 134 11.04 6.65 38.70
N VAL A 135 11.19 6.95 37.42
CA VAL A 135 10.35 7.94 36.74
C VAL A 135 8.92 7.43 36.71
N VAL A 136 8.00 8.20 37.30
CA VAL A 136 6.57 7.93 37.19
C VAL A 136 6.12 8.32 35.78
N PRO A 137 5.65 7.37 34.96
CA PRO A 137 5.23 7.67 33.60
C PRO A 137 4.01 8.59 33.58
N TRP A 138 3.93 9.39 32.52
CA TRP A 138 2.76 10.21 32.20
C TRP A 138 1.88 9.48 31.18
N PHE A 139 0.70 10.02 30.88
CA PHE A 139 -0.29 9.40 30.01
C PHE A 139 -0.25 10.00 28.60
N ALA A 140 0.05 9.19 27.58
CA ALA A 140 -0.03 9.66 26.20
C ALA A 140 -1.50 9.86 25.79
N VAL A 141 -1.79 10.98 25.13
CA VAL A 141 -3.16 11.42 24.79
C VAL A 141 -3.56 10.97 23.38
N ASN A 142 -2.70 11.21 22.39
CA ASN A 142 -2.95 10.83 21.00
C ASN A 142 -2.19 9.56 20.61
N GLU A 143 -2.61 8.95 19.51
CA GLU A 143 -2.09 7.68 18.98
C GLU A 143 -0.55 7.68 18.85
N VAL A 144 0.06 6.57 19.31
CA VAL A 144 1.50 6.35 19.24
C VAL A 144 1.79 5.16 18.30
N GLU A 145 1.80 5.42 16.99
CA GLU A 145 2.19 4.40 16.01
C GLU A 145 3.71 4.23 15.97
N LYS A 146 4.18 2.98 16.16
CA LYS A 146 5.61 2.64 16.17
C LYS A 146 6.33 3.07 14.89
N GLY A 147 5.73 2.91 13.72
CA GLY A 147 6.38 3.17 12.44
C GLY A 147 6.40 4.63 11.98
N VAL A 148 5.75 5.52 12.72
CA VAL A 148 5.50 6.91 12.28
C VAL A 148 6.32 7.87 13.14
N ARG A 149 6.84 8.94 12.56
CA ARG A 149 7.36 10.07 13.34
C ARG A 149 6.20 10.97 13.74
N SER A 150 5.97 11.17 15.03
CA SER A 150 4.78 11.88 15.50
C SER A 150 5.08 12.85 16.63
N LEU A 151 4.30 13.94 16.66
CA LEU A 151 4.12 14.75 17.85
C LEU A 151 3.11 14.03 18.75
N VAL A 152 3.42 13.92 20.04
CA VAL A 152 2.58 13.23 21.02
C VAL A 152 2.39 14.13 22.22
N ILE A 153 1.14 14.41 22.54
CA ILE A 153 0.75 15.09 23.77
C ILE A 153 0.77 14.06 24.90
N VAL A 154 1.41 14.40 26.02
CA VAL A 154 1.55 13.55 27.19
C VAL A 154 1.14 14.34 28.43
N ALA A 155 0.25 13.78 29.25
CA ALA A 155 -0.35 14.45 30.41
C ALA A 155 0.05 13.76 31.72
N ALA A 156 0.31 14.54 32.77
CA ALA A 156 0.80 14.02 34.04
C ALA A 156 -0.20 13.17 34.83
N THR A 157 -1.50 13.36 34.59
CA THR A 157 -2.59 12.64 35.27
C THR A 157 -3.67 12.21 34.29
N GLU A 158 -4.48 11.23 34.69
CA GLU A 158 -5.62 10.78 33.88
C GLU A 158 -6.67 11.88 33.70
N GLU A 159 -6.89 12.71 34.72
CA GLU A 159 -7.85 13.81 34.65
C GLU A 159 -7.43 14.85 33.60
N LEU A 160 -6.12 15.16 33.54
CA LEU A 160 -5.56 16.03 32.51
C LEU A 160 -5.64 15.37 31.14
N ARG A 161 -5.26 14.09 31.01
CA ARG A 161 -5.42 13.33 29.76
C ARG A 161 -6.85 13.43 29.24
N ASP A 162 -7.84 13.14 30.09
CA ASP A 162 -9.25 13.14 29.72
C ASP A 162 -9.74 14.55 29.36
N SER A 163 -9.19 15.58 30.00
CA SER A 163 -9.44 16.98 29.63
C SER A 163 -8.94 17.30 28.22
N VAL A 164 -7.72 16.87 27.88
CA VAL A 164 -7.17 17.05 26.52
C VAL A 164 -7.95 16.23 25.50
N VAL A 165 -8.32 14.97 25.81
CA VAL A 165 -9.17 14.14 24.94
C VAL A 165 -10.49 14.84 24.65
N ARG A 166 -11.15 15.43 25.66
CA ARG A 166 -12.36 16.24 25.47
C ARG A 166 -12.11 17.47 24.59
N ASN A 167 -10.98 18.16 24.76
CA ASN A 167 -10.64 19.30 23.90
C ASN A 167 -10.43 18.86 22.44
N ILE A 168 -9.75 17.74 22.21
CA ILE A 168 -9.58 17.15 20.87
C ILE A 168 -10.94 16.82 20.28
N ALA A 169 -11.79 16.07 21.00
CA ALA A 169 -13.11 15.64 20.54
C ALA A 169 -14.05 16.81 20.22
N ASN A 170 -13.87 17.97 20.86
CA ASN A 170 -14.62 19.20 20.60
C ASN A 170 -13.95 20.13 19.57
N GLY A 171 -12.94 19.64 18.83
CA GLY A 171 -12.28 20.40 17.78
C GLY A 171 -11.38 21.54 18.25
N ARG A 172 -11.08 21.62 19.56
CA ARG A 172 -10.20 22.65 20.12
C ARG A 172 -8.72 22.35 19.92
N ALA A 173 -8.39 21.13 19.51
CA ALA A 173 -7.04 20.75 19.14
C ALA A 173 -7.03 20.11 17.75
N SER A 174 -5.96 20.35 17.02
CA SER A 174 -5.75 19.82 15.67
C SER A 174 -4.31 19.36 15.45
N PHE A 175 -4.16 18.43 14.52
CA PHE A 175 -2.90 17.77 14.20
C PHE A 175 -2.57 17.98 12.74
N GLY A 176 -1.45 18.65 12.48
CA GLY A 176 -0.87 18.76 11.15
C GLY A 176 -0.08 17.51 10.78
N ILE A 177 -0.36 16.93 9.63
CA ILE A 177 0.27 15.73 9.11
C ILE A 177 0.74 15.99 7.67
N TYR A 178 1.95 15.57 7.36
CA TYR A 178 2.47 15.51 5.99
C TYR A 178 2.49 14.06 5.52
N ALA A 179 1.93 13.77 4.36
CA ALA A 179 1.79 12.42 3.83
C ALA A 179 2.12 12.35 2.33
N LEU A 180 2.65 11.20 1.90
CA LEU A 180 2.83 10.87 0.49
C LEU A 180 1.70 9.94 0.04
N CYS A 181 0.93 10.39 -0.94
CA CYS A 181 -0.26 9.71 -1.44
C CYS A 181 -0.01 9.18 -2.85
N HIS A 182 -0.56 8.01 -3.17
CA HIS A 182 -0.54 7.49 -4.54
C HIS A 182 -1.46 8.31 -5.45
N GLY A 183 -1.05 8.47 -6.70
CA GLY A 183 -1.82 9.16 -7.74
C GLY A 183 -1.56 10.67 -7.78
N ASN A 184 -2.16 11.31 -8.77
CA ASN A 184 -2.19 12.77 -8.89
C ASN A 184 -3.45 13.25 -8.18
N VAL A 185 -3.32 13.65 -6.92
CA VAL A 185 -4.42 14.14 -6.07
C VAL A 185 -4.85 15.51 -6.58
N PRO A 186 -6.08 15.67 -7.11
CA PRO A 186 -6.60 16.98 -7.47
C PRO A 186 -7.04 17.71 -6.19
N GLN A 187 -6.65 18.97 -6.03
CA GLN A 187 -7.09 19.78 -4.89
C GLN A 187 -8.63 19.86 -4.81
N SER A 188 -9.31 19.91 -5.96
CA SER A 188 -10.78 19.91 -6.04
C SER A 188 -11.45 18.68 -5.43
N ASN A 189 -10.77 17.52 -5.40
CA ASN A 189 -11.34 16.31 -4.79
C ASN A 189 -11.30 16.38 -3.26
N ILE A 190 -10.35 17.13 -2.71
CA ILE A 190 -10.27 17.39 -1.27
C ILE A 190 -11.30 18.46 -0.90
N ASP A 191 -11.29 19.59 -1.62
CA ASP A 191 -12.15 20.74 -1.33
C ASP A 191 -13.64 20.42 -1.55
N GLY A 192 -13.94 19.58 -2.53
CA GLY A 192 -15.29 19.13 -2.87
C GLY A 192 -15.71 17.83 -2.17
N PHE A 193 -15.07 17.44 -1.07
CA PHE A 193 -15.46 16.24 -0.32
C PHE A 193 -16.88 16.40 0.25
N ASP A 194 -17.75 15.47 -0.11
CA ASP A 194 -19.11 15.35 0.41
C ASP A 194 -19.29 13.95 0.99
N GLY A 195 -19.54 13.88 2.30
CA GLY A 195 -19.73 12.61 3.01
C GLY A 195 -20.85 11.75 2.45
N ASP A 196 -21.92 12.33 1.93
CA ASP A 196 -23.07 11.58 1.41
C ASP A 196 -22.79 10.98 0.03
N VAL A 197 -21.86 11.58 -0.72
CA VAL A 197 -21.51 11.17 -2.09
C VAL A 197 -20.27 10.28 -2.12
N ASN A 198 -19.26 10.62 -1.32
CA ASN A 198 -17.94 9.99 -1.38
C ASN A 198 -17.83 8.71 -0.54
N ILE A 199 -18.74 8.48 0.40
CA ILE A 199 -18.73 7.31 1.29
C ILE A 199 -19.62 6.22 0.69
N PRO A 200 -19.07 5.16 0.05
CA PRO A 200 -19.87 4.23 -0.76
C PRO A 200 -20.77 3.31 0.07
N ASP A 201 -20.44 3.12 1.36
CA ASP A 201 -21.19 2.29 2.30
C ASP A 201 -21.24 3.02 3.67
N ALA A 202 -22.32 3.78 3.86
CA ALA A 202 -22.52 4.60 5.05
C ALA A 202 -22.63 3.74 6.33
N GLU A 203 -23.19 2.53 6.26
CA GLU A 203 -23.34 1.67 7.44
C GLU A 203 -21.99 1.11 7.89
N VAL A 204 -21.16 0.64 6.95
CA VAL A 204 -19.79 0.19 7.25
C VAL A 204 -18.95 1.35 7.77
N PHE A 205 -19.12 2.55 7.22
CA PHE A 205 -18.41 3.73 7.71
C PHE A 205 -18.83 4.13 9.12
N GLN A 206 -20.13 4.15 9.42
CA GLN A 206 -20.62 4.43 10.78
C GLN A 206 -20.10 3.43 11.81
N LYS A 207 -20.08 2.13 11.47
CA LYS A 207 -19.49 1.09 12.32
C LYS A 207 -18.00 1.32 12.55
N TRP A 208 -17.28 1.75 11.51
CA TRP A 208 -15.87 2.11 11.63
C TRP A 208 -15.66 3.34 12.53
N CYS A 209 -16.49 4.38 12.41
CA CYS A 209 -16.43 5.55 13.31
C CYS A 209 -16.69 5.13 14.77
N LEU A 210 -17.75 4.34 15.01
CA LEU A 210 -18.10 3.85 16.34
C LEU A 210 -16.97 3.02 16.96
N TYR A 211 -16.38 2.10 16.21
CA TYR A 211 -15.27 1.25 16.68
C TYR A 211 -14.04 2.06 17.09
N ASN A 212 -13.79 3.19 16.42
CA ASN A 212 -12.63 4.05 16.68
C ASN A 212 -12.96 5.26 17.56
N HIS A 213 -14.17 5.33 18.13
CA HIS A 213 -14.65 6.46 18.93
C HIS A 213 -14.56 7.81 18.20
N LEU A 214 -14.92 7.82 16.91
CA LEU A 214 -14.91 8.99 16.05
C LEU A 214 -16.34 9.50 15.78
N PRO A 215 -16.54 10.81 15.59
CA PRO A 215 -17.82 11.33 15.11
C PRO A 215 -18.12 10.82 13.68
N VAL A 216 -19.41 10.69 13.34
CA VAL A 216 -19.82 10.14 12.04
C VAL A 216 -19.52 11.09 10.87
N ASP A 217 -19.31 12.37 11.15
CA ASP A 217 -18.91 13.41 10.20
C ASP A 217 -17.41 13.72 10.26
N ILE A 218 -16.59 12.82 10.82
CA ILE A 218 -15.14 13.04 11.04
C ILE A 218 -14.37 13.54 9.82
N PHE A 219 -14.79 13.21 8.59
CA PHE A 219 -14.13 13.70 7.38
C PHE A 219 -14.37 15.18 7.09
N ASN A 220 -15.44 15.79 7.62
CA ASN A 220 -15.63 17.24 7.58
C ASN A 220 -14.64 17.99 8.48
N HIS A 221 -13.90 17.25 9.32
CA HIS A 221 -12.87 17.77 10.22
C HIS A 221 -11.44 17.50 9.72
N VAL A 222 -11.32 17.11 8.44
CA VAL A 222 -10.05 16.98 7.71
C VAL A 222 -9.97 18.12 6.70
N SER A 223 -8.91 18.93 6.79
CA SER A 223 -8.53 19.89 5.76
C SER A 223 -7.20 19.44 5.16
N ALA A 224 -7.03 19.51 3.85
CA ALA A 224 -5.76 19.14 3.23
C ALA A 224 -5.41 19.97 2.00
N LYS A 225 -4.12 20.15 1.78
CA LYS A 225 -3.53 20.87 0.66
C LYS A 225 -2.50 19.99 -0.04
N VAL A 226 -2.55 19.93 -1.36
CA VAL A 226 -1.53 19.29 -2.18
C VAL A 226 -0.32 20.22 -2.27
N ASP A 227 0.81 19.81 -1.68
CA ASP A 227 2.06 20.58 -1.69
C ASP A 227 2.81 20.39 -3.01
N SER A 228 2.85 19.15 -3.53
CA SER A 228 3.49 18.84 -4.82
C SER A 228 2.97 17.53 -5.41
N VAL A 229 3.20 17.35 -6.72
CA VAL A 229 2.92 16.09 -7.42
C VAL A 229 4.13 15.75 -8.27
N VAL A 230 4.69 14.56 -8.06
CA VAL A 230 5.82 14.04 -8.83
C VAL A 230 5.41 12.82 -9.63
N LYS A 231 6.07 12.61 -10.77
CA LYS A 231 5.88 11.40 -11.58
C LYS A 231 6.64 10.24 -10.95
N SER A 232 6.04 9.05 -10.97
CA SER A 232 6.64 7.82 -10.46
C SER A 232 6.51 6.71 -11.50
N SER A 233 7.62 6.05 -11.80
CA SER A 233 7.62 4.90 -12.73
C SER A 233 6.80 3.71 -12.24
N SER A 234 6.64 3.56 -10.92
CA SER A 234 5.94 2.42 -10.31
C SER A 234 4.49 2.71 -9.94
N SER A 235 4.17 3.98 -9.65
CA SER A 235 2.85 4.39 -9.16
C SER A 235 2.13 5.38 -10.08
N GLY A 236 2.73 5.76 -11.21
CA GLY A 236 2.24 6.82 -12.09
C GLY A 236 2.56 8.21 -11.52
N HIS A 237 1.96 8.54 -10.39
CA HIS A 237 2.21 9.79 -9.66
C HIS A 237 2.26 9.54 -8.15
N ILE A 238 2.98 10.42 -7.45
CA ILE A 238 2.96 10.54 -5.99
C ILE A 238 2.67 12.00 -5.66
N SER A 239 1.61 12.25 -4.89
CA SER A 239 1.28 13.57 -4.38
C SER A 239 1.73 13.72 -2.94
N ALA A 240 2.45 14.78 -2.64
CA ALA A 240 2.69 15.19 -1.26
C ALA A 240 1.51 16.04 -0.78
N VAL A 241 0.93 15.66 0.36
CA VAL A 241 -0.26 16.29 0.93
C VAL A 241 0.02 16.73 2.36
N ARG A 242 -0.28 17.98 2.67
CA ARG A 242 -0.30 18.51 4.03
C ARG A 242 -1.74 18.60 4.50
N ALA A 243 -2.06 17.90 5.57
CA ALA A 243 -3.40 17.84 6.12
C ALA A 243 -3.44 18.29 7.57
N THR A 244 -4.57 18.83 7.99
CA THR A 244 -4.92 19.11 9.37
C THR A 244 -6.12 18.26 9.73
N VAL A 245 -6.02 17.49 10.82
CA VAL A 245 -7.10 16.65 11.34
C VAL A 245 -7.45 17.12 12.75
N SER A 246 -8.74 17.32 13.03
CA SER A 246 -9.27 17.61 14.37
C SER A 246 -10.29 16.55 14.80
N HIS A 247 -10.82 16.64 16.02
CA HIS A 247 -11.88 15.73 16.53
C HIS A 247 -11.46 14.26 16.73
N ALA A 248 -10.18 13.91 16.57
CA ALA A 248 -9.69 12.54 16.71
C ALA A 248 -8.37 12.47 17.47
N THR A 249 -8.28 11.56 18.44
CA THR A 249 -7.01 11.19 19.10
C THR A 249 -6.14 10.28 18.21
N SER A 250 -6.71 9.70 17.15
CA SER A 250 -6.02 8.89 16.13
C SER A 250 -6.04 9.56 14.74
N PRO A 251 -5.42 10.75 14.58
CA PRO A 251 -5.55 11.53 13.35
C PRO A 251 -4.87 10.87 12.14
N ASN A 252 -3.85 10.03 12.36
CA ASN A 252 -3.25 9.21 11.30
C ASN A 252 -4.25 8.26 10.66
N LEU A 253 -4.99 7.53 11.49
CA LEU A 253 -5.99 6.57 11.04
C LEU A 253 -7.08 7.28 10.25
N VAL A 254 -7.53 8.45 10.71
CA VAL A 254 -8.51 9.30 10.03
C VAL A 254 -7.98 9.74 8.66
N LEU A 255 -6.77 10.31 8.60
CA LEU A 255 -6.20 10.78 7.35
C LEU A 255 -5.99 9.62 6.35
N ARG A 256 -5.50 8.46 6.81
CA ARG A 256 -5.36 7.26 5.98
C ARG A 256 -6.69 6.84 5.38
N ARG A 257 -7.76 6.76 6.19
CA ARG A 257 -9.09 6.39 5.71
C ARG A 257 -9.65 7.45 4.75
N PHE A 258 -9.49 8.74 5.05
CA PHE A 258 -9.94 9.85 4.21
C PHE A 258 -9.32 9.78 2.82
N MET A 259 -7.98 9.72 2.74
CA MET A 259 -7.25 9.65 1.48
C MET A 259 -7.55 8.36 0.70
N PHE A 260 -7.78 7.24 1.40
CA PHE A 260 -8.23 5.99 0.77
C PHE A 260 -9.62 6.11 0.16
N THR A 261 -10.56 6.75 0.86
CA THR A 261 -11.93 7.00 0.36
C THR A 261 -11.92 7.88 -0.89
N LEU A 262 -11.01 8.86 -0.95
CA LEU A 262 -10.79 9.69 -2.13
C LEU A 262 -10.15 8.94 -3.32
N GLY A 263 -9.69 7.70 -3.12
CA GLY A 263 -9.00 6.90 -4.14
C GLY A 263 -7.50 7.18 -4.25
N TYR A 264 -6.92 7.98 -3.34
CA TYR A 264 -5.52 8.36 -3.32
C TYR A 264 -4.84 7.91 -2.01
N PRO A 265 -4.74 6.60 -1.75
CA PRO A 265 -4.25 6.09 -0.47
C PRO A 265 -2.83 6.55 -0.17
N ILE A 266 -2.53 6.76 1.12
CA ILE A 266 -1.17 7.04 1.58
C ILE A 266 -0.27 5.85 1.23
N ALA A 267 0.97 6.13 0.85
CA ALA A 267 1.99 5.11 0.60
C ALA A 267 2.41 4.44 1.92
N GLY A 268 2.30 3.12 2.02
CA GLY A 268 2.61 2.37 3.25
C GLY A 268 2.07 0.93 3.23
N SER A 269 2.16 0.24 4.37
CA SER A 269 1.67 -1.14 4.54
C SER A 269 0.58 -1.29 5.61
N GLN A 270 0.13 -0.19 6.20
CA GLN A 270 -0.89 -0.15 7.25
C GLN A 270 -2.30 -0.18 6.64
N ASN A 271 -3.33 -0.31 7.48
CA ASN A 271 -4.72 -0.20 7.03
C ASN A 271 -4.96 1.11 6.28
N TYR A 272 -5.72 1.01 5.18
CA TYR A 272 -6.07 2.12 4.28
C TYR A 272 -4.86 2.79 3.60
N THR A 273 -3.74 2.07 3.49
CA THR A 273 -2.58 2.49 2.70
C THR A 273 -2.34 1.55 1.52
N ARG A 274 -1.45 1.96 0.62
CA ARG A 274 -0.99 1.13 -0.50
C ARG A 274 0.53 1.11 -0.54
N LEU A 275 1.13 -0.06 -0.74
CA LEU A 275 2.60 -0.18 -0.83
C LEU A 275 3.14 0.64 -2.00
N LEU A 276 4.26 1.33 -1.78
CA LEU A 276 5.07 1.90 -2.84
C LEU A 276 6.06 0.83 -3.33
N PRO A 277 5.97 0.35 -4.59
CA PRO A 277 6.84 -0.70 -5.09
C PRO A 277 8.32 -0.31 -4.98
N ASN A 278 9.20 -1.28 -4.70
CA ASN A 278 10.64 -1.08 -4.56
C ASN A 278 11.09 -0.10 -3.45
N HIS A 279 10.17 0.36 -2.59
CA HIS A 279 10.52 1.11 -1.39
C HIS A 279 10.94 0.15 -0.26
N LYS A 280 12.14 0.33 0.30
CA LYS A 280 12.67 -0.54 1.38
C LYS A 280 11.88 -0.45 2.68
N ASP A 281 11.48 0.77 3.06
CA ASP A 281 10.60 0.99 4.20
C ASP A 281 9.16 0.67 3.82
N LYS A 282 8.49 -0.15 4.62
CA LYS A 282 7.07 -0.49 4.45
C LYS A 282 6.18 0.32 5.40
N GLY A 283 6.76 1.14 6.28
CA GLY A 283 6.05 2.08 7.14
C GLY A 283 5.16 3.04 6.35
N ALA A 284 4.16 3.62 7.03
CA ALA A 284 3.35 4.68 6.44
C ALA A 284 4.27 5.87 6.15
N LEU A 285 4.27 6.33 4.90
CA LEU A 285 5.01 7.51 4.46
C LEU A 285 4.22 8.76 4.83
N LEU A 286 4.05 8.96 6.14
CA LEU A 286 3.44 10.11 6.75
C LEU A 286 4.19 10.49 8.04
N ALA A 287 4.08 11.75 8.45
CA ALA A 287 4.63 12.25 9.71
C ALA A 287 3.82 13.44 10.24
N TYR A 288 3.77 13.61 11.55
CA TYR A 288 3.19 14.82 12.15
C TYR A 288 4.16 15.97 11.96
N VAL A 289 3.60 17.12 11.63
CA VAL A 289 4.32 18.38 11.41
C VAL A 289 3.81 19.50 12.30
N SER A 290 2.58 19.42 12.83
CA SER A 290 2.14 20.38 13.85
C SER A 290 1.13 19.81 14.85
N ILE A 291 1.03 20.46 16.01
CA ILE A 291 -0.09 20.37 16.95
C ILE A 291 -0.49 21.80 17.31
N ASP A 292 -1.78 22.08 17.21
CA ASP A 292 -2.38 23.34 17.63
C ASP A 292 -3.44 23.04 18.68
N MET A 293 -3.35 23.65 19.86
CA MET A 293 -4.28 23.45 20.97
C MET A 293 -4.28 24.63 21.95
N PRO A 294 -5.35 24.84 22.74
CA PRO A 294 -5.31 25.79 23.85
C PRO A 294 -4.36 25.29 24.94
N SER A 295 -3.65 26.21 25.58
CA SER A 295 -2.97 25.95 26.84
C SER A 295 -4.00 25.60 27.93
N LEU A 296 -3.69 24.59 28.74
CA LEU A 296 -4.51 24.25 29.92
C LEU A 296 -4.07 25.01 31.16
N ALA A 297 -2.80 25.41 31.23
CA ALA A 297 -2.26 26.17 32.35
C ALA A 297 -2.49 27.68 32.23
N TYR A 298 -2.53 28.21 31.01
CA TYR A 298 -2.56 29.64 30.72
C TYR A 298 -3.80 29.99 29.89
N SER A 299 -4.89 30.34 30.59
CA SER A 299 -6.18 30.66 29.96
C SER A 299 -6.05 31.72 28.85
N GLY A 300 -6.64 31.44 27.70
CA GLY A 300 -6.61 32.34 26.52
C GLY A 300 -5.37 32.22 25.65
N GLN A 301 -4.35 31.46 26.05
CA GLN A 301 -3.16 31.22 25.24
C GLN A 301 -3.34 30.03 24.28
N GLN A 302 -2.88 30.19 23.04
CA GLN A 302 -2.76 29.12 22.06
C GLN A 302 -1.35 28.54 22.06
N VAL A 303 -1.26 27.22 21.93
CA VAL A 303 -0.02 26.45 21.80
C VAL A 303 0.02 25.90 20.39
N SER A 304 1.03 26.34 19.63
CA SER A 304 1.30 25.86 18.28
C SER A 304 2.71 25.30 18.23
N VAL A 305 2.82 23.98 18.17
CA VAL A 305 4.10 23.29 17.97
C VAL A 305 4.20 22.89 16.52
N THR A 306 5.24 23.35 15.81
CA THR A 306 5.52 22.96 14.43
C THR A 306 6.92 22.37 14.32
N VAL A 307 7.06 21.33 13.48
CA VAL A 307 8.33 20.67 13.18
C VAL A 307 8.48 20.47 11.68
N ASP A 308 9.71 20.40 11.22
CA ASP A 308 9.98 20.19 9.80
C ASP A 308 9.49 18.83 9.30
N VAL A 309 9.15 18.81 8.01
CA VAL A 309 8.89 17.57 7.27
C VAL A 309 10.17 16.72 7.29
N PRO A 310 10.09 15.44 7.65
CA PRO A 310 11.27 14.58 7.68
C PRO A 310 11.97 14.52 6.32
N PRO A 311 13.30 14.74 6.25
CA PRO A 311 14.05 14.68 4.99
C PRO A 311 13.86 13.35 4.25
N LYS A 312 13.64 12.25 4.99
CA LYS A 312 13.35 10.93 4.44
C LYS A 312 12.09 10.92 3.57
N LEU A 313 11.03 11.66 3.93
CA LEU A 313 9.80 11.74 3.13
C LEU A 313 10.05 12.57 1.86
N LEU A 314 10.71 13.72 1.99
CA LEU A 314 11.07 14.57 0.84
C LEU A 314 11.94 13.81 -0.18
N ALA A 315 12.93 13.06 0.32
CA ALA A 315 13.83 12.26 -0.50
C ALA A 315 13.11 11.13 -1.28
N VAL A 316 11.95 10.67 -0.83
CA VAL A 316 11.14 9.71 -1.60
C VAL A 316 10.60 10.36 -2.86
N CYS A 317 10.02 11.55 -2.77
CA CYS A 317 9.52 12.28 -3.94
C CYS A 317 10.63 12.52 -4.95
N GLU A 318 11.77 13.06 -4.51
CA GLU A 318 12.92 13.29 -5.39
C GLU A 318 13.44 12.00 -6.03
N ARG A 319 13.44 10.88 -5.29
CA ARG A 319 13.89 9.59 -5.81
C ARG A 319 12.94 9.08 -6.88
N GLU A 320 11.63 9.14 -6.66
CA GLU A 320 10.63 8.70 -7.62
C GLU A 320 10.72 9.50 -8.93
N GLU A 321 10.87 10.81 -8.83
CA GLU A 321 11.06 11.72 -9.96
C GLU A 321 12.35 11.38 -10.72
N ARG A 322 13.50 11.29 -10.03
CA ARG A 322 14.77 10.89 -10.65
C ARG A 322 14.70 9.53 -11.35
N PHE A 323 14.01 8.56 -10.78
CA PHE A 323 13.84 7.25 -11.41
C PHE A 323 12.95 7.31 -12.64
N TYR A 324 11.90 8.14 -12.61
CA TYR A 324 11.09 8.42 -13.79
C TYR A 324 11.93 9.05 -14.90
N ASP A 325 12.67 10.13 -14.62
CA ASP A 325 13.47 10.83 -15.62
C ASP A 325 14.56 9.93 -16.23
N LYS A 326 15.26 9.16 -15.39
CA LYS A 326 16.27 8.21 -15.87
C LYS A 326 15.68 7.14 -16.80
N ARG A 327 14.45 6.69 -16.52
CA ARG A 327 13.74 5.74 -17.38
C ARG A 327 13.31 6.37 -18.70
N GLN A 328 12.87 7.64 -18.69
CA GLN A 328 12.54 8.39 -19.90
C GLN A 328 13.77 8.59 -20.79
N LEU A 329 14.90 9.02 -20.20
CA LEU A 329 16.16 9.17 -20.94
C LEU A 329 16.61 7.87 -21.58
N ARG A 330 16.53 6.76 -20.85
CA ARG A 330 16.86 5.44 -21.40
C ARG A 330 15.93 5.05 -22.55
N ALA A 331 14.62 5.26 -22.39
CA ALA A 331 13.66 5.00 -23.45
C ALA A 331 13.94 5.87 -24.69
N GLN A 332 14.30 7.14 -24.51
CA GLN A 332 14.67 8.03 -25.61
C GLN A 332 15.96 7.58 -26.31
N SER A 333 17.00 7.20 -25.57
CA SER A 333 18.22 6.65 -26.16
C SER A 333 17.97 5.35 -26.94
N GLU A 334 17.10 4.47 -26.43
CA GLU A 334 16.68 3.26 -27.13
C GLU A 334 15.88 3.59 -28.41
N ILE A 335 15.09 4.66 -28.42
CA ILE A 335 14.40 5.17 -29.62
C ILE A 335 15.39 5.74 -30.64
N ASP A 336 16.36 6.53 -30.19
CA ASP A 336 17.35 7.17 -31.06
C ASP A 336 18.26 6.12 -31.73
N GLU A 337 18.57 5.01 -31.04
CA GLU A 337 19.32 3.87 -31.59
C GLU A 337 18.54 3.07 -32.66
N LEU A 338 17.20 3.11 -32.64
CA LEU A 338 16.35 2.34 -33.57
C LEU A 338 16.13 3.04 -34.92
N GLY A 339 16.47 4.33 -35.05
CA GLY A 339 16.35 5.10 -36.29
C GLY A 339 14.91 5.40 -36.76
N PRO A 340 14.70 6.36 -37.67
CA PRO A 340 13.37 6.73 -38.13
C PRO A 340 12.77 5.66 -39.05
N ILE A 341 11.55 5.20 -38.72
CA ILE A 341 10.76 4.33 -39.59
C ILE A 341 10.21 5.17 -40.75
N SER A 342 10.74 4.96 -41.95
CA SER A 342 10.19 5.53 -43.18
C SER A 342 8.90 4.80 -43.60
N ASN A 343 7.88 5.58 -43.94
CA ASN A 343 6.59 5.25 -44.58
C ASN A 343 5.38 5.04 -43.66
N SER A 344 4.61 6.11 -43.49
CA SER A 344 3.14 6.08 -43.41
C SER A 344 2.57 7.19 -44.31
N PRO A 345 1.46 6.98 -45.04
CA PRO A 345 0.86 8.00 -45.90
C PRO A 345 0.24 9.13 -45.08
N SER A 346 0.42 10.35 -45.58
CA SER A 346 -0.12 11.60 -45.07
C SER A 346 -1.65 11.61 -44.97
N LEU A 347 -2.17 11.94 -43.79
CA LEU A 347 -3.51 12.52 -43.63
C LEU A 347 -3.35 13.92 -43.01
N GLY A 348 -3.93 14.90 -43.70
CA GLY A 348 -3.64 16.32 -43.57
C GLY A 348 -4.13 17.00 -42.30
N ASN A 349 -3.45 18.12 -42.03
CA ASN A 349 -3.79 19.14 -41.05
C ASN A 349 -5.17 19.76 -41.32
N GLU A 350 -5.97 19.94 -40.26
CA GLU A 350 -6.60 21.23 -39.98
C GLU A 350 -7.13 21.29 -38.52
N LEU A 351 -7.03 22.49 -37.95
CA LEU A 351 -7.66 23.05 -36.74
C LEU A 351 -6.87 23.07 -35.41
N SER A 352 -7.07 24.22 -34.78
CA SER A 352 -6.21 24.96 -33.86
C SER A 352 -6.77 25.02 -32.44
N SER A 353 -5.84 25.14 -31.48
CA SER A 353 -5.95 25.78 -30.14
C SER A 353 -7.05 25.31 -29.17
N SER A 354 -6.64 24.56 -28.14
CA SER A 354 -6.71 24.95 -26.71
C SER A 354 -6.26 23.79 -25.82
N ALA A 355 -5.42 24.09 -24.83
CA ALA A 355 -4.70 23.11 -24.01
C ALA A 355 -5.45 22.79 -22.71
N SER A 356 -5.49 21.50 -22.34
CA SER A 356 -5.51 21.05 -20.93
C SER A 356 -5.26 19.54 -20.82
N ASP A 357 -4.39 19.21 -19.85
CA ASP A 357 -3.83 17.91 -19.46
C ASP A 357 -4.84 16.79 -19.15
N THR A 358 -4.43 15.51 -19.33
CA THR A 358 -4.45 14.46 -18.26
C THR A 358 -3.90 13.05 -18.64
N SER A 359 -2.89 12.63 -17.85
CA SER A 359 -2.42 11.28 -17.45
C SER A 359 -2.17 10.13 -18.44
N ALA A 360 -0.87 9.94 -18.69
CA ALA A 360 -0.21 8.83 -19.38
C ALA A 360 -0.04 7.55 -18.54
N SER A 361 -0.41 6.39 -19.11
CA SER A 361 0.45 5.21 -19.08
C SER A 361 1.05 5.07 -20.47
N ASP A 362 2.38 5.24 -20.56
CA ASP A 362 3.15 5.35 -21.79
C ASP A 362 2.61 6.54 -22.63
N VAL A 363 3.12 7.77 -22.61
CA VAL A 363 2.70 8.81 -23.60
C VAL A 363 3.94 9.61 -23.96
N THR A 364 4.27 9.63 -25.25
CA THR A 364 5.36 10.44 -25.81
C THR A 364 5.03 11.93 -25.62
N LEU A 365 6.05 12.79 -25.71
CA LEU A 365 6.16 14.23 -25.38
C LEU A 365 5.03 15.23 -25.78
N THR A 366 3.87 14.77 -26.23
CA THR A 366 2.64 15.54 -26.48
C THR A 366 1.41 14.68 -26.12
N GLY A 367 1.02 14.67 -24.83
CA GLY A 367 -0.34 14.44 -24.27
C GLY A 367 -1.33 13.35 -24.73
N ASP A 368 -1.31 12.88 -25.99
CA ASP A 368 -2.55 12.40 -26.63
C ASP A 368 -2.55 10.92 -27.02
N ARG A 369 -1.48 10.13 -26.79
CA ARG A 369 -1.41 8.72 -27.24
C ARG A 369 -0.56 7.79 -26.37
N PRO A 370 -1.08 6.61 -25.97
CA PRO A 370 -0.30 5.53 -25.36
C PRO A 370 1.00 5.20 -26.11
N ALA A 371 2.16 5.06 -25.46
CA ALA A 371 3.46 4.87 -26.09
C ALA A 371 3.62 3.45 -26.61
N ALA A 372 2.81 2.49 -26.13
CA ALA A 372 2.66 1.22 -26.82
C ALA A 372 2.06 1.42 -28.23
N TYR A 373 1.15 2.38 -28.43
CA TYR A 373 0.65 2.74 -29.76
C TYR A 373 1.61 3.63 -30.54
N VAL A 374 2.43 4.45 -29.87
CA VAL A 374 3.46 5.23 -30.55
C VAL A 374 4.60 4.33 -31.05
N THR A 375 5.05 3.39 -30.22
CA THR A 375 6.05 2.37 -30.60
C THR A 375 5.44 1.29 -31.49
N GLY A 376 4.12 1.11 -31.47
CA GLY A 376 3.37 0.08 -32.19
C GLY A 376 3.51 -1.33 -31.60
N PHE A 377 4.15 -1.49 -30.44
CA PHE A 377 4.42 -2.80 -29.84
C PHE A 377 4.29 -2.82 -28.30
N LYS A 378 4.01 -4.01 -27.76
CA LYS A 378 4.00 -4.30 -26.31
C LYS A 378 4.63 -5.67 -26.03
N GLN A 379 5.37 -5.78 -24.92
CA GLN A 379 5.82 -7.09 -24.41
C GLN A 379 4.71 -7.75 -23.58
N PHE A 380 4.51 -9.05 -23.78
CA PHE A 380 3.55 -9.88 -23.05
C PHE A 380 4.06 -11.34 -23.03
N CYS A 381 4.08 -11.99 -21.87
CA CYS A 381 4.59 -13.36 -21.67
C CYS A 381 6.01 -13.58 -22.26
N GLY A 382 6.88 -12.56 -22.20
CA GLY A 382 8.23 -12.63 -22.77
C GLY A 382 8.32 -12.43 -24.30
N HIS A 383 7.20 -12.22 -24.99
CA HIS A 383 7.13 -12.03 -26.43
C HIS A 383 6.68 -10.61 -26.80
N LYS A 384 7.05 -10.15 -28.01
CA LYS A 384 6.70 -8.83 -28.52
C LYS A 384 5.48 -8.92 -29.44
N PHE A 385 4.44 -8.16 -29.16
CA PHE A 385 3.21 -8.11 -29.95
C PHE A 385 2.99 -6.71 -30.50
N ARG A 386 2.60 -6.61 -31.77
CA ARG A 386 2.08 -5.38 -32.38
C ARG A 386 0.77 -5.00 -31.69
N VAL A 387 0.61 -3.70 -31.42
CA VAL A 387 -0.62 -3.13 -30.86
C VAL A 387 -1.00 -1.88 -31.65
N THR A 388 -2.30 -1.67 -31.82
CA THR A 388 -2.87 -0.46 -32.43
C THR A 388 -4.00 0.05 -31.54
N PRO A 389 -4.47 1.29 -31.75
CA PRO A 389 -5.65 1.81 -31.06
C PRO A 389 -6.93 0.98 -31.24
N ASP A 390 -6.92 -0.06 -32.08
CA ASP A 390 -8.04 -1.00 -32.29
C ASP A 390 -8.06 -2.15 -31.27
N THR A 391 -7.01 -2.29 -30.45
CA THR A 391 -6.83 -3.41 -29.52
C THR A 391 -6.54 -2.91 -28.11
N LEU A 392 -6.95 -3.65 -27.07
CA LEU A 392 -6.45 -3.39 -25.72
C LEU A 392 -4.93 -3.59 -25.66
N ILE A 393 -4.19 -2.66 -25.06
CA ILE A 393 -2.75 -2.86 -24.83
C ILE A 393 -2.59 -3.97 -23.77
N PRO A 394 -1.88 -5.08 -24.08
CA PRO A 394 -1.69 -6.20 -23.16
C PRO A 394 -1.19 -5.75 -21.78
N ARG A 395 -1.84 -6.29 -20.74
CA ARG A 395 -1.55 -5.94 -19.34
C ARG A 395 -0.72 -7.05 -18.69
N PRO A 396 0.26 -6.73 -17.83
CA PRO A 396 1.01 -7.76 -17.09
C PRO A 396 0.13 -8.67 -16.21
N SER A 397 -1.02 -8.17 -15.71
CA SER A 397 -1.96 -8.99 -14.95
C SER A 397 -2.58 -10.10 -15.80
N THR A 398 -2.75 -9.87 -17.10
CA THR A 398 -3.37 -10.82 -18.04
C THR A 398 -2.47 -12.02 -18.31
N GLU A 399 -1.16 -11.93 -18.07
CA GLU A 399 -0.23 -13.07 -18.17
C GLU A 399 -0.64 -14.22 -17.24
N THR A 400 -1.25 -13.90 -16.10
CA THR A 400 -1.80 -14.88 -15.14
C THR A 400 -2.82 -15.84 -15.79
N LEU A 401 -3.57 -15.38 -16.79
CA LEU A 401 -4.54 -16.22 -17.50
C LEU A 401 -3.85 -17.24 -18.42
N VAL A 402 -2.75 -16.84 -19.05
CA VAL A 402 -1.91 -17.73 -19.85
C VAL A 402 -1.28 -18.79 -18.94
N ASP A 403 -0.68 -18.37 -17.83
CA ASP A 403 -0.06 -19.28 -16.86
C ASP A 403 -1.08 -20.31 -16.31
N ALA A 404 -2.27 -19.85 -15.92
CA ALA A 404 -3.35 -20.70 -15.43
C ALA A 404 -3.80 -21.74 -16.46
N ALA A 405 -3.98 -21.32 -17.72
CA ALA A 405 -4.37 -22.22 -18.79
C ALA A 405 -3.28 -23.27 -19.09
N VAL A 406 -2.00 -22.86 -19.14
CA VAL A 406 -0.87 -23.78 -19.32
C VAL A 406 -0.78 -24.78 -18.17
N GLU A 407 -0.93 -24.33 -16.92
CA GLU A 407 -0.90 -25.20 -15.74
C GLU A 407 -2.00 -26.27 -15.81
N ILE A 408 -3.24 -25.86 -16.12
CA ILE A 408 -4.38 -26.79 -16.19
C ILE A 408 -4.24 -27.77 -17.36
N LEU A 409 -3.86 -27.28 -18.55
CA LEU A 409 -3.71 -28.11 -19.75
C LEU A 409 -2.58 -29.13 -19.62
N ARG A 410 -1.50 -28.82 -18.90
CA ARG A 410 -0.42 -29.78 -18.63
C ARG A 410 -0.82 -30.86 -17.63
N ASN A 411 -1.71 -30.54 -16.69
CA ASN A 411 -2.14 -31.46 -15.64
C ASN A 411 -3.24 -32.44 -16.09
N THR A 412 -3.96 -32.17 -17.18
CA THR A 412 -5.09 -33.02 -17.64
C THR A 412 -4.68 -34.18 -18.56
N GLY A 413 -3.39 -34.34 -18.85
CA GLY A 413 -2.85 -35.48 -19.61
C GLY A 413 -2.90 -35.31 -21.13
N THR A 414 -1.98 -35.98 -21.84
CA THR A 414 -1.71 -35.83 -23.27
C THR A 414 -2.89 -36.27 -24.16
N ARG A 415 -3.72 -35.31 -24.60
CA ARG A 415 -4.42 -35.43 -25.89
C ARG A 415 -3.41 -35.26 -27.02
N ALA A 416 -3.66 -35.90 -28.16
CA ALA A 416 -2.76 -35.86 -29.31
C ALA A 416 -2.56 -34.44 -29.90
N MET A 417 -3.51 -33.52 -29.66
CA MET A 417 -3.43 -32.12 -30.09
C MET A 417 -4.33 -31.27 -29.20
N THR A 418 -3.76 -30.32 -28.48
CA THR A 418 -4.49 -29.39 -27.61
C THR A 418 -5.19 -28.32 -28.45
N ARG A 419 -6.47 -28.06 -28.19
CA ARG A 419 -7.26 -27.04 -28.89
C ARG A 419 -7.71 -25.98 -27.91
N VAL A 420 -7.35 -24.72 -28.17
CA VAL A 420 -7.74 -23.60 -27.31
C VAL A 420 -8.59 -22.58 -28.07
N LEU A 421 -9.51 -21.94 -27.38
CA LEU A 421 -10.33 -20.85 -27.91
C LEU A 421 -10.15 -19.62 -27.06
N ASP A 422 -9.84 -18.48 -27.67
CA ASP A 422 -9.67 -17.19 -26.99
C ASP A 422 -10.81 -16.25 -27.39
N LEU A 423 -11.69 -15.94 -26.45
CA LEU A 423 -12.86 -15.09 -26.64
C LEU A 423 -12.52 -13.63 -26.31
N GLY A 424 -12.69 -12.74 -27.29
CA GLY A 424 -12.25 -11.35 -27.21
C GLY A 424 -10.74 -11.25 -27.41
N THR A 425 -10.23 -11.92 -28.45
CA THR A 425 -8.77 -12.16 -28.60
C THR A 425 -7.96 -10.86 -28.77
N GLY A 426 -8.58 -9.77 -29.22
CA GLY A 426 -7.95 -8.46 -29.34
C GLY A 426 -6.70 -8.50 -30.23
N SER A 427 -5.53 -8.23 -29.64
CA SER A 427 -4.24 -8.32 -30.34
C SER A 427 -3.75 -9.76 -30.57
N GLY A 428 -4.47 -10.77 -30.10
CA GLY A 428 -4.08 -12.18 -30.13
C GLY A 428 -3.08 -12.58 -29.05
N CYS A 429 -2.71 -11.67 -28.14
CA CYS A 429 -1.58 -11.90 -27.23
C CYS A 429 -1.76 -13.11 -26.29
N ILE A 430 -2.98 -13.39 -25.83
CA ILE A 430 -3.29 -14.53 -24.96
C ILE A 430 -3.17 -15.83 -25.76
N LEU A 431 -3.95 -15.95 -26.84
CA LEU A 431 -3.94 -17.11 -27.73
C LEU A 431 -2.52 -17.47 -28.22
N LEU A 432 -1.82 -16.49 -28.78
CA LEU A 432 -0.51 -16.74 -29.39
C LEU A 432 0.55 -17.08 -28.34
N SER A 433 0.48 -16.49 -27.14
CA SER A 433 1.37 -16.88 -26.02
C SER A 433 1.12 -18.32 -25.57
N LEU A 434 -0.13 -18.78 -25.57
CA LEU A 434 -0.46 -20.19 -25.30
C LEU A 434 0.14 -21.12 -26.36
N LEU A 435 0.04 -20.77 -27.64
CA LEU A 435 0.60 -21.58 -28.73
C LEU A 435 2.14 -21.60 -28.72
N LEU A 436 2.78 -20.53 -28.26
CA LEU A 436 4.24 -20.49 -28.03
C LEU A 436 4.65 -21.37 -26.84
N ALA A 437 3.86 -21.39 -25.77
CA ALA A 437 4.12 -22.20 -24.58
C ALA A 437 3.78 -23.70 -24.76
N MET A 438 2.95 -24.03 -25.75
CA MET A 438 2.48 -25.39 -26.05
C MET A 438 2.65 -25.69 -27.55
N PRO A 439 3.80 -26.24 -27.99
CA PRO A 439 4.12 -26.44 -29.41
C PRO A 439 3.11 -27.30 -30.21
N ASP A 440 2.42 -28.23 -29.55
CA ASP A 440 1.43 -29.12 -30.19
C ASP A 440 0.00 -28.54 -30.16
N ALA A 441 -0.19 -27.35 -29.60
CA ALA A 441 -1.50 -26.71 -29.53
C ALA A 441 -1.89 -26.05 -30.86
N ARG A 442 -3.19 -26.05 -31.16
CA ARG A 442 -3.83 -25.18 -32.15
C ARG A 442 -4.89 -24.32 -31.48
N GLY A 443 -5.14 -23.16 -32.05
CA GLY A 443 -5.93 -22.14 -31.37
C GLY A 443 -6.86 -21.37 -32.30
N VAL A 444 -8.00 -20.97 -31.76
CA VAL A 444 -8.93 -20.05 -32.42
C VAL A 444 -9.06 -18.79 -31.60
N GLY A 445 -8.93 -17.63 -32.23
CA GLY A 445 -9.21 -16.33 -31.63
C GLY A 445 -10.50 -15.78 -32.21
N VAL A 446 -11.46 -15.47 -31.34
CA VAL A 446 -12.73 -14.84 -31.74
C VAL A 446 -12.75 -13.42 -31.21
N ASP A 447 -13.08 -12.47 -32.07
CA ASP A 447 -13.33 -11.08 -31.67
C ASP A 447 -14.47 -10.47 -32.49
N ILE A 448 -15.17 -9.51 -31.90
CA ILE A 448 -16.23 -8.75 -32.57
C ILE A 448 -15.66 -7.60 -33.42
N SER A 449 -14.38 -7.27 -33.23
CA SER A 449 -13.67 -6.20 -33.93
C SER A 449 -12.80 -6.78 -35.05
N GLU A 450 -13.23 -6.64 -36.30
CA GLU A 450 -12.40 -6.99 -37.46
C GLU A 450 -11.04 -6.25 -37.49
N PRO A 451 -10.95 -4.94 -37.12
CA PRO A 451 -9.67 -4.27 -36.96
C PRO A 451 -8.76 -4.93 -35.92
N ALA A 452 -9.29 -5.40 -34.79
CA ALA A 452 -8.51 -6.15 -33.81
C ALA A 452 -8.01 -7.48 -34.37
N LEU A 453 -8.85 -8.21 -35.10
CA LEU A 453 -8.47 -9.46 -35.76
C LEU A 453 -7.36 -9.25 -36.81
N ALA A 454 -7.34 -8.11 -37.51
CA ALA A 454 -6.24 -7.78 -38.42
C ALA A 454 -4.90 -7.64 -37.66
N VAL A 455 -4.91 -7.04 -36.47
CA VAL A 455 -3.74 -6.98 -35.58
C VAL A 455 -3.35 -8.38 -35.09
N ALA A 456 -4.32 -9.21 -34.68
CA ALA A 456 -4.07 -10.58 -34.25
C ALA A 456 -3.45 -11.46 -35.36
N ARG A 457 -3.93 -11.34 -36.60
CA ARG A 457 -3.35 -12.03 -37.77
C ARG A 457 -1.92 -11.57 -38.03
N THR A 458 -1.66 -10.26 -37.93
CA THR A 458 -0.29 -9.70 -38.07
C THR A 458 0.64 -10.26 -36.98
N ASN A 459 0.15 -10.38 -35.74
CA ASN A 459 0.92 -10.96 -34.65
C ASN A 459 1.14 -12.46 -34.81
N SER A 460 0.16 -13.18 -35.33
CA SER A 460 0.32 -14.60 -35.65
C SER A 460 1.45 -14.81 -36.66
N GLN A 461 1.47 -13.99 -37.71
CA GLN A 461 2.56 -14.01 -38.70
C GLN A 461 3.91 -13.63 -38.11
N LEU A 462 3.95 -12.60 -37.26
CA LEU A 462 5.17 -12.15 -36.59
C LEU A 462 5.84 -13.27 -35.77
N HIS A 463 5.05 -14.20 -35.22
CA HIS A 463 5.53 -15.32 -34.42
C HIS A 463 5.55 -16.66 -35.17
N GLY A 464 5.23 -16.68 -36.47
CA GLY A 464 5.20 -17.90 -37.29
C GLY A 464 4.13 -18.91 -36.85
N LEU A 465 2.97 -18.42 -36.41
CA LEU A 465 1.88 -19.24 -35.86
C LEU A 465 0.66 -19.34 -36.79
N GLU A 466 0.73 -18.82 -38.01
CA GLU A 466 -0.39 -18.80 -38.97
C GLU A 466 -0.99 -20.19 -39.25
N ASP A 467 -0.17 -21.23 -39.28
CA ASP A 467 -0.62 -22.62 -39.50
C ASP A 467 -1.32 -23.25 -38.28
N ARG A 468 -1.23 -22.59 -37.13
CA ARG A 468 -1.71 -23.08 -35.83
C ARG A 468 -2.74 -22.16 -35.17
N SER A 469 -3.01 -21.00 -35.74
CA SER A 469 -3.97 -20.04 -35.21
C SER A 469 -4.98 -19.60 -36.28
N THR A 470 -6.27 -19.68 -35.96
CA THR A 470 -7.35 -19.17 -36.82
C THR A 470 -8.01 -17.96 -36.14
N MET A 471 -8.17 -16.85 -36.86
CA MET A 471 -8.78 -15.61 -36.34
C MET A 471 -10.14 -15.37 -37.00
N LEU A 472 -11.21 -15.49 -36.20
CA LEU A 472 -12.60 -15.48 -36.66
C LEU A 472 -13.38 -14.29 -36.08
N HIS A 473 -14.23 -13.69 -36.91
CA HIS A 473 -15.14 -12.64 -36.48
C HIS A 473 -16.38 -13.24 -35.83
N GLY A 474 -16.69 -12.84 -34.60
CA GLY A 474 -17.82 -13.39 -33.85
C GLY A 474 -18.06 -12.67 -32.52
N SER A 475 -19.12 -13.07 -31.81
CA SER A 475 -19.49 -12.50 -30.51
C SER A 475 -19.60 -13.56 -29.42
N PHE A 476 -19.67 -13.12 -28.18
CA PHE A 476 -19.88 -13.99 -27.03
C PHE A 476 -21.22 -14.73 -27.05
N GLU A 477 -22.24 -14.16 -27.69
CA GLU A 477 -23.57 -14.76 -27.86
C GLU A 477 -23.62 -15.82 -28.98
N GLY A 478 -22.73 -15.71 -29.98
CA GLY A 478 -22.79 -16.51 -31.21
C GLY A 478 -21.77 -17.63 -31.33
N PHE A 479 -20.66 -17.59 -30.58
CA PHE A 479 -19.52 -18.49 -30.84
C PHE A 479 -19.84 -19.98 -30.71
N THR A 480 -20.87 -20.36 -29.93
CA THR A 480 -21.28 -21.76 -29.76
C THR A 480 -22.22 -22.27 -30.83
N THR A 481 -22.70 -21.40 -31.73
CA THR A 481 -23.55 -21.78 -32.88
C THR A 481 -22.90 -21.46 -34.23
N ASP A 482 -21.76 -20.77 -34.22
CA ASP A 482 -20.98 -20.49 -35.42
C ASP A 482 -20.32 -21.76 -35.98
N ALA A 483 -20.70 -22.15 -37.19
CA ALA A 483 -20.20 -23.38 -37.83
C ALA A 483 -18.68 -23.39 -38.04
N THR A 484 -18.05 -22.22 -38.22
CA THR A 484 -16.59 -22.11 -38.41
C THR A 484 -15.84 -22.31 -37.09
N VAL A 485 -16.34 -21.74 -35.99
CA VAL A 485 -15.78 -21.98 -34.65
C VAL A 485 -15.95 -23.45 -34.25
N LEU A 486 -17.13 -24.02 -34.51
CA LEU A 486 -17.43 -25.42 -34.17
C LEU A 486 -16.59 -26.43 -34.97
N ALA A 487 -16.16 -26.09 -36.19
CA ALA A 487 -15.30 -26.95 -37.01
C ALA A 487 -13.87 -27.09 -36.43
N GLU A 488 -13.41 -26.12 -35.65
CA GLU A 488 -12.08 -26.11 -35.02
C GLU A 488 -12.11 -26.79 -33.64
N GLY A 489 -13.28 -26.90 -33.02
CA GLY A 489 -13.50 -27.55 -31.73
C GLY A 489 -13.65 -29.09 -31.81
N PRO A 490 -14.00 -29.75 -30.69
CA PRO A 490 -14.21 -29.16 -29.37
C PRO A 490 -12.90 -28.68 -28.73
N PHE A 491 -12.98 -27.66 -27.87
CA PHE A 491 -11.83 -27.02 -27.23
C PHE A 491 -11.52 -27.60 -25.84
N ASP A 492 -10.25 -27.79 -25.53
CA ASP A 492 -9.77 -28.23 -24.22
C ASP A 492 -9.80 -27.09 -23.20
N PHE A 493 -9.58 -25.85 -23.65
CA PHE A 493 -9.61 -24.66 -22.79
C PHE A 493 -10.14 -23.45 -23.55
N ILE A 494 -11.04 -22.70 -22.91
CA ILE A 494 -11.48 -21.38 -23.38
C ILE A 494 -10.85 -20.32 -22.48
N THR A 495 -10.12 -19.36 -23.07
CA THR A 495 -9.66 -18.16 -22.37
C THR A 495 -10.56 -16.97 -22.69
N CYS A 496 -10.73 -16.07 -21.71
CA CYS A 496 -11.38 -14.80 -21.96
C CYS A 496 -10.86 -13.73 -20.99
N ASN A 497 -10.41 -12.60 -21.54
CA ASN A 497 -10.26 -11.34 -20.81
C ASN A 497 -11.35 -10.37 -21.28
N PRO A 498 -12.58 -10.47 -20.73
CA PRO A 498 -13.71 -9.69 -21.23
C PRO A 498 -13.61 -8.22 -20.80
N PRO A 499 -14.32 -7.29 -21.47
CA PRO A 499 -14.57 -5.98 -20.90
C PRO A 499 -15.34 -6.12 -19.58
N TYR A 500 -14.87 -5.44 -18.53
CA TYR A 500 -15.46 -5.52 -17.19
C TYR A 500 -15.59 -4.16 -16.48
N ILE A 501 -15.24 -3.04 -17.15
CA ILE A 501 -15.42 -1.71 -16.58
C ILE A 501 -16.87 -1.27 -16.80
N SER A 502 -17.61 -0.99 -15.73
CA SER A 502 -18.99 -0.50 -15.87
C SER A 502 -19.04 0.89 -16.52
N LEU A 503 -20.15 1.22 -17.19
CA LEU A 503 -20.39 2.55 -17.78
C LEU A 503 -20.14 3.70 -16.79
N GLY A 504 -20.62 3.55 -15.54
CA GLY A 504 -20.41 4.56 -14.49
C GLY A 504 -18.94 4.71 -14.06
N LYS A 505 -18.16 3.62 -14.11
CA LYS A 505 -16.71 3.65 -13.83
C LYS A 505 -15.93 4.22 -15.01
N ALA A 506 -16.32 3.87 -16.24
CA ALA A 506 -15.72 4.40 -17.47
C ALA A 506 -15.90 5.92 -17.59
N ALA A 507 -17.09 6.45 -17.25
CA ALA A 507 -17.36 7.89 -17.21
C ALA A 507 -16.44 8.65 -16.22
N ARG A 508 -16.00 7.99 -15.14
CA ARG A 508 -15.07 8.56 -14.15
C ARG A 508 -13.60 8.40 -14.55
N MET A 509 -13.30 7.64 -15.60
CA MET A 509 -11.95 7.29 -16.05
C MET A 509 -11.62 7.87 -17.45
N GLN A 510 -12.37 8.88 -17.92
CA GLN A 510 -12.29 9.41 -19.29
C GLN A 510 -10.86 9.72 -19.78
N ASN A 511 -9.99 10.20 -18.89
CA ASN A 511 -8.63 10.59 -19.24
C ASN A 511 -7.64 9.41 -19.36
N THR A 512 -7.97 8.24 -18.79
CA THR A 512 -7.14 7.01 -18.85
C THR A 512 -7.69 6.01 -19.87
N VAL A 513 -8.99 6.08 -20.19
CA VAL A 513 -9.73 5.15 -21.05
C VAL A 513 -9.93 5.70 -22.47
N GLY A 514 -9.76 7.01 -22.70
CA GLY A 514 -10.09 7.67 -23.97
C GLY A 514 -9.27 7.24 -25.19
N HIS A 515 -8.13 6.57 -25.00
CA HIS A 515 -7.23 6.19 -26.09
C HIS A 515 -7.27 4.71 -26.50
N GLU A 516 -7.94 3.87 -25.71
CA GLU A 516 -8.12 2.45 -26.03
C GLU A 516 -9.59 2.17 -26.40
N PRO A 517 -9.91 1.12 -27.19
CA PRO A 517 -11.28 0.89 -27.64
C PRO A 517 -12.26 0.75 -26.47
N SER A 518 -13.32 1.54 -26.47
CA SER A 518 -14.40 1.43 -25.48
C SER A 518 -15.00 0.02 -25.45
N LEU A 519 -15.09 -0.63 -26.61
CA LEU A 519 -15.57 -2.00 -26.78
C LEU A 519 -14.72 -3.04 -26.02
N ALA A 520 -13.43 -2.77 -25.81
CA ALA A 520 -12.51 -3.65 -25.10
C ALA A 520 -12.46 -3.37 -23.59
N LEU A 521 -13.02 -2.26 -23.12
CA LEU A 521 -12.94 -1.82 -21.74
C LEU A 521 -14.29 -1.85 -21.03
N VAL A 522 -15.34 -1.37 -21.70
CA VAL A 522 -16.62 -1.03 -21.09
C VAL A 522 -17.63 -2.14 -21.29
N ALA A 523 -18.26 -2.58 -20.20
CA ALA A 523 -19.32 -3.57 -20.21
C ALA A 523 -20.60 -3.03 -19.55
N GLY A 524 -21.74 -3.45 -20.09
CA GLY A 524 -23.04 -3.28 -19.46
C GLY A 524 -23.22 -4.15 -18.20
N ASP A 525 -24.40 -4.10 -17.60
CA ASP A 525 -24.78 -4.94 -16.44
C ASP A 525 -23.76 -4.88 -15.28
N GLY A 526 -23.31 -3.67 -14.94
CA GLY A 526 -22.34 -3.49 -13.85
C GLY A 526 -20.95 -4.10 -14.12
N GLY A 527 -20.63 -4.46 -15.37
CA GLY A 527 -19.38 -5.13 -15.75
C GLY A 527 -19.53 -6.64 -16.00
N TYR A 528 -20.73 -7.22 -15.83
CA TYR A 528 -20.95 -8.67 -15.91
C TYR A 528 -21.54 -9.18 -17.24
N GLN A 529 -21.86 -8.28 -18.18
CA GLN A 529 -22.54 -8.62 -19.43
C GLN A 529 -21.87 -9.76 -20.21
N ALA A 530 -20.54 -9.67 -20.42
CA ALA A 530 -19.80 -10.68 -21.17
C ALA A 530 -19.84 -12.05 -20.50
N TYR A 531 -19.67 -12.11 -19.17
CA TYR A 531 -19.73 -13.35 -18.41
C TYR A 531 -21.09 -14.05 -18.56
N ARG A 532 -22.19 -13.28 -18.52
CA ARG A 532 -23.54 -13.82 -18.73
C ARG A 532 -23.78 -14.28 -20.16
N ALA A 533 -23.32 -13.51 -21.14
CA ALA A 533 -23.44 -13.87 -22.56
C ALA A 533 -22.71 -15.20 -22.84
N ILE A 534 -21.47 -15.34 -22.34
CA ILE A 534 -20.67 -16.56 -22.50
C ILE A 534 -21.35 -17.74 -21.79
N HIS A 535 -21.80 -17.55 -20.55
CA HIS A 535 -22.52 -18.59 -19.81
C HIS A 535 -23.80 -19.07 -20.54
N ALA A 536 -24.60 -18.13 -21.04
CA ALA A 536 -25.81 -18.44 -21.80
C ALA A 536 -25.49 -19.21 -23.10
N SER A 537 -24.47 -18.80 -23.85
CA SER A 537 -24.02 -19.48 -25.07
C SER A 537 -23.53 -20.90 -24.80
N LEU A 538 -22.77 -21.11 -23.72
CA LEU A 538 -22.30 -22.43 -23.29
C LEU A 538 -23.44 -23.31 -22.78
N THR A 539 -24.47 -22.72 -22.18
CA THR A 539 -25.70 -23.43 -21.79
C THR A 539 -26.45 -23.93 -23.03
N ILE A 540 -26.54 -23.12 -24.09
CA ILE A 540 -27.18 -23.48 -25.37
C ILE A 540 -26.41 -24.61 -26.06
N ASN A 541 -25.09 -24.49 -26.21
CA ASN A 541 -24.27 -25.51 -26.82
C ASN A 541 -22.91 -25.66 -26.12
N HIS A 542 -22.89 -26.60 -25.19
CA HIS A 542 -21.70 -26.95 -24.42
C HIS A 542 -20.74 -27.87 -25.18
N THR A 543 -21.15 -28.46 -26.33
CA THR A 543 -20.30 -29.40 -27.09
C THR A 543 -19.12 -28.70 -27.76
N VAL A 544 -19.11 -27.37 -27.75
CA VAL A 544 -17.95 -26.54 -28.09
C VAL A 544 -16.76 -26.84 -27.17
N LEU A 545 -16.99 -27.26 -25.92
CA LEU A 545 -15.95 -27.72 -25.00
C LEU A 545 -15.81 -29.25 -25.07
N ALA A 546 -14.56 -29.71 -25.04
CA ALA A 546 -14.27 -31.12 -24.97
C ALA A 546 -14.70 -31.67 -23.59
N PRO A 547 -14.94 -32.99 -23.44
CA PRO A 547 -15.14 -33.59 -22.13
C PRO A 547 -13.96 -33.26 -21.22
N GLY A 548 -14.25 -32.72 -20.03
CA GLY A 548 -13.26 -32.21 -19.07
C GLY A 548 -12.67 -30.83 -19.41
N GLY A 549 -13.12 -30.19 -20.48
CA GLY A 549 -12.67 -28.87 -20.91
C GLY A 549 -13.02 -27.78 -19.89
N CYS A 550 -12.16 -26.77 -19.83
CA CYS A 550 -12.26 -25.68 -18.86
C CYS A 550 -12.47 -24.32 -19.55
N ILE A 551 -12.98 -23.36 -18.79
CA ILE A 551 -13.01 -21.95 -19.17
C ILE A 551 -12.36 -21.11 -18.07
N GLY A 552 -11.40 -20.28 -18.45
CA GLY A 552 -10.69 -19.35 -17.56
C GLY A 552 -11.02 -17.90 -17.90
N PHE A 553 -11.37 -17.13 -16.87
CA PHE A 553 -11.66 -15.71 -17.01
C PHE A 553 -10.65 -14.85 -16.28
N GLU A 554 -10.12 -13.82 -16.94
CA GLU A 554 -9.60 -12.66 -16.19
C GLU A 554 -10.78 -11.90 -15.58
N ILE A 555 -10.66 -11.53 -14.30
CA ILE A 555 -11.65 -10.74 -13.58
C ILE A 555 -11.09 -9.42 -13.05
N GLY A 556 -11.97 -8.42 -13.00
CA GLY A 556 -11.71 -7.18 -12.28
C GLY A 556 -11.66 -7.39 -10.76
N LYS A 557 -10.97 -6.48 -10.06
CA LYS A 557 -10.92 -6.48 -8.59
C LYS A 557 -12.35 -6.47 -8.02
N ASP A 558 -12.57 -7.29 -6.99
CA ASP A 558 -13.83 -7.43 -6.25
C ASP A 558 -15.01 -8.02 -7.06
N MET A 559 -14.77 -8.61 -8.24
CA MET A 559 -15.81 -9.25 -9.07
C MET A 559 -16.02 -10.75 -8.83
N GLU A 560 -15.16 -11.37 -8.03
CA GLU A 560 -15.12 -12.82 -7.79
C GLU A 560 -16.48 -13.41 -7.37
N ARG A 561 -17.21 -12.73 -6.49
CA ARG A 561 -18.51 -13.20 -5.99
C ARG A 561 -19.58 -13.17 -7.08
N GLY A 562 -19.54 -12.16 -7.94
CA GLY A 562 -20.48 -12.03 -9.07
C GLY A 562 -20.24 -13.10 -10.12
N VAL A 563 -18.98 -13.31 -10.50
CA VAL A 563 -18.60 -14.31 -11.51
C VAL A 563 -18.90 -15.74 -11.02
N ARG A 564 -18.59 -16.06 -9.76
CA ARG A 564 -18.95 -17.36 -9.16
C ARG A 564 -20.45 -17.64 -9.18
N ARG A 565 -21.27 -16.60 -9.00
CA ARG A 565 -22.72 -16.74 -9.04
C ARG A 565 -23.24 -16.98 -10.47
N ILE A 566 -22.57 -16.43 -11.48
CA ILE A 566 -22.95 -16.66 -12.88
C ILE A 566 -22.64 -18.11 -13.28
N PHE A 567 -21.52 -18.65 -12.83
CA PHE A 567 -21.06 -20.01 -13.12
C PHE A 567 -21.30 -20.99 -11.96
N GLU A 568 -22.38 -20.82 -11.20
CA GLU A 568 -22.67 -21.64 -10.01
C GLU A 568 -23.00 -23.10 -10.34
N ASP A 569 -23.46 -23.34 -11.57
CA ASP A 569 -23.72 -24.65 -12.17
C ASP A 569 -22.46 -25.31 -12.77
N TRP A 570 -21.29 -24.67 -12.64
CA TRP A 570 -19.99 -25.20 -13.05
C TRP A 570 -19.11 -25.45 -11.83
N LYS A 571 -18.16 -26.37 -11.97
CA LYS A 571 -17.17 -26.65 -10.92
C LYS A 571 -16.00 -25.70 -11.02
N GLU A 572 -15.75 -24.89 -9.98
CA GLU A 572 -14.50 -24.13 -9.86
C GLU A 572 -13.33 -25.11 -9.67
N VAL A 573 -12.35 -25.08 -10.59
CA VAL A 573 -11.18 -25.98 -10.58
C VAL A 573 -9.86 -25.25 -10.35
N GLY A 574 -9.85 -23.92 -10.36
CA GLY A 574 -8.64 -23.15 -10.10
C GLY A 574 -8.90 -21.67 -9.87
N THR A 575 -8.06 -21.06 -9.02
CA THR A 575 -8.00 -19.62 -8.78
C THR A 575 -6.56 -19.16 -8.74
N PHE A 576 -6.24 -18.11 -9.50
CA PHE A 576 -4.86 -17.67 -9.68
C PHE A 576 -4.74 -16.19 -9.38
N LYS A 577 -3.70 -15.84 -8.61
CA LYS A 577 -3.38 -14.47 -8.24
C LYS A 577 -2.34 -13.91 -9.18
N ASP A 578 -2.47 -12.64 -9.54
CA ASP A 578 -1.46 -11.93 -10.31
C ASP A 578 -0.19 -11.66 -9.48
N SER A 579 0.86 -11.13 -10.14
CA SER A 579 2.13 -10.78 -9.49
C SER A 579 2.01 -9.72 -8.39
N GLN A 580 0.87 -9.03 -8.29
CA GLN A 580 0.54 -8.08 -7.22
C GLN A 580 -0.26 -8.72 -6.07
N GLY A 581 -0.59 -10.01 -6.17
CA GLY A 581 -1.31 -10.78 -5.17
C GLY A 581 -2.83 -10.66 -5.23
N PHE A 582 -3.40 -10.00 -6.25
CA PHE A 582 -4.84 -9.92 -6.43
C PHE A 582 -5.35 -11.18 -7.13
N LEU A 583 -6.49 -11.71 -6.67
CA LEU A 583 -7.19 -12.75 -7.42
C LEU A 583 -7.56 -12.19 -8.79
N ARG A 584 -7.01 -12.80 -9.84
CA ARG A 584 -7.11 -12.29 -11.21
C ARG A 584 -7.81 -13.26 -12.14
N VAL A 585 -7.66 -14.56 -11.90
CA VAL A 585 -8.22 -15.60 -12.76
C VAL A 585 -9.05 -16.58 -11.94
N ILE A 586 -10.23 -16.93 -12.46
CA ILE A 586 -11.04 -18.04 -11.97
C ILE A 586 -11.26 -19.00 -13.13
N VAL A 587 -11.09 -20.30 -12.88
CA VAL A 587 -11.27 -21.35 -13.87
C VAL A 587 -12.41 -22.28 -13.47
N PHE A 588 -13.33 -22.49 -14.40
CA PHE A 588 -14.48 -23.36 -14.25
C PHE A 588 -14.37 -24.55 -15.21
N GLN A 589 -14.76 -25.73 -14.73
CA GLN A 589 -14.90 -26.95 -15.49
C GLN A 589 -16.37 -27.35 -15.47
N ARG A 590 -16.86 -27.80 -16.62
CA ARG A 590 -18.22 -28.33 -16.70
C ARG A 590 -18.26 -29.74 -16.09
N THR A 591 -19.19 -29.95 -15.17
CA THR A 591 -19.46 -31.26 -14.54
C THR A 591 -20.28 -32.18 -15.41
#